data_AF-A0A8B6HIT7-F1
#
_entry.id   AF-A0A8B6HIT7-F1
#
_cell.length_a   1.000
_cell.length_b   1.000
_cell.length_c   1.000
_cell.angle_alpha   90.00
_cell.angle_beta   90.00
_cell.angle_gamma   90.00
#
_symmetry.space_group_name_H-M   'P 1'
#
loop_
_entity.id
_entity.type
_entity.pdbx_description
1 polymer ?
#
loop_
_entity_poly.entity_id
_entity_poly.type
_entity_poly.pdbx_seq_one_letter_code
_entity_poly.pdbx_strand_id
1 'polypeptide(L)'
;MSVQLQATPSEVILGLTSLQLRCSYTTATGEFVTGSDTYQPNNYITDYAVIKFSEIACEDEKEYMCQVPYAGSSGSSTENSSVAYINVRVNPEKPDSVPSSEPSGGIEEGNDVIFTCTGNVGKPQGKFRWVRYRRNSNGVIIQETPYESETTTPFQIPWPWICTLRGTSSLTLKIEQLDNNVIVRCQIVYQNVTKGSLYKQTYPINVYYSVRNVQVSKSSTNTFFAIGAGPITLKCTSDGNPAVTDYTWYKESKYYVPIGTGSIYVINNVVVNETDTYICVAQNSFNGRTFNMNNSIHIQIGE
;
A
#
# COMPACT_ATOMS: atom_id res chain seq x y z
N MET A 1 -35.97 -30.68 -36.34
CA MET A 1 -36.14 -29.71 -35.24
C MET A 1 -34.78 -29.09 -34.99
N SER A 2 -34.66 -27.77 -34.86
CA SER A 2 -33.40 -27.14 -34.43
C SER A 2 -33.60 -26.49 -33.07
N VAL A 3 -32.64 -26.66 -32.17
CA VAL A 3 -32.62 -26.04 -30.84
C VAL A 3 -31.37 -25.19 -30.72
N GLN A 4 -31.49 -23.97 -30.20
CA GLN A 4 -30.41 -23.02 -30.05
C GLN A 4 -30.44 -22.46 -28.63
N LEU A 5 -29.29 -22.36 -27.98
CA LEU A 5 -29.14 -21.75 -26.67
C LEU A 5 -28.29 -20.49 -26.80
N GLN A 6 -28.81 -19.38 -26.29
CA GLN A 6 -28.12 -18.10 -26.26
C GLN A 6 -28.03 -17.58 -24.82
N ALA A 7 -26.81 -17.27 -24.39
CA ALA A 7 -26.54 -16.56 -23.13
C ALA A 7 -26.37 -15.06 -23.40
N THR A 8 -27.12 -14.21 -22.69
CA THR A 8 -26.98 -12.76 -22.80
C THR A 8 -26.87 -12.12 -21.41
N PRO A 9 -25.71 -11.55 -21.04
CA PRO A 9 -24.38 -11.71 -21.66
C PRO A 9 -23.75 -13.07 -21.32
N SER A 10 -22.72 -13.51 -22.06
CA SER A 10 -21.95 -14.73 -21.74
C SER A 10 -21.00 -14.56 -20.55
N GLU A 11 -20.79 -13.31 -20.12
CA GLU A 11 -19.86 -12.91 -19.08
C GLU A 11 -20.57 -12.01 -18.07
N VAL A 12 -20.59 -12.42 -16.81
CA VAL A 12 -21.47 -11.87 -15.77
C VAL A 12 -20.68 -11.54 -14.51
N ILE A 13 -21.14 -10.57 -13.74
CA ILE A 13 -20.50 -10.15 -12.49
C ILE A 13 -21.25 -10.77 -11.32
N LEU A 14 -20.50 -11.37 -10.39
CA LEU A 14 -21.02 -11.94 -9.13
C LEU A 14 -21.96 -10.94 -8.42
N GLY A 15 -23.13 -11.41 -7.99
CA GLY A 15 -24.13 -10.62 -7.26
C GLY A 15 -25.02 -9.72 -8.13
N LEU A 16 -24.83 -9.68 -9.46
CA LEU A 16 -25.71 -8.91 -10.37
C LEU A 16 -26.78 -9.79 -11.01
N THR A 17 -27.85 -9.16 -11.51
CA THR A 17 -29.02 -9.83 -12.11
C THR A 17 -29.04 -9.69 -13.64
N SER A 18 -27.89 -9.88 -14.29
CA SER A 18 -27.73 -9.56 -15.71
C SER A 18 -27.82 -10.75 -16.66
N LEU A 19 -27.89 -11.99 -16.16
CA LEU A 19 -27.86 -13.19 -17.01
C LEU A 19 -29.26 -13.65 -17.41
N GLN A 20 -29.43 -13.89 -18.70
CA GLN A 20 -30.57 -14.62 -19.24
C GLN A 20 -30.06 -15.71 -20.19
N LEU A 21 -30.58 -16.92 -20.04
CA LEU A 21 -30.39 -18.02 -20.98
C LEU A 21 -31.67 -18.19 -21.78
N ARG A 22 -31.61 -17.93 -23.09
CA ARG A 22 -32.73 -18.12 -24.01
C ARG A 22 -32.50 -19.36 -24.84
N CYS A 23 -33.37 -20.35 -24.68
CA CYS A 23 -33.44 -21.52 -25.54
C CYS A 23 -34.53 -21.31 -26.59
N SER A 24 -34.17 -21.26 -27.86
CA SER A 24 -35.10 -21.10 -28.99
C SER A 24 -35.14 -22.38 -29.82
N TYR A 25 -36.30 -22.72 -30.36
CA TYR A 25 -36.49 -23.94 -31.12
C TYR A 25 -37.53 -23.78 -32.24
N THR A 26 -37.38 -24.56 -33.30
CA THR A 26 -38.28 -24.52 -34.46
C THR A 26 -39.31 -25.66 -34.39
N THR A 27 -40.56 -25.39 -34.00
CA THR A 27 -41.65 -26.38 -34.13
C THR A 27 -42.94 -25.83 -34.72
N ALA A 28 -43.58 -26.65 -35.54
CA ALA A 28 -44.93 -26.42 -36.07
C ALA A 28 -46.04 -27.04 -35.20
N THR A 29 -45.76 -27.98 -34.27
CA THR A 29 -46.75 -28.58 -33.34
C THR A 29 -46.05 -29.42 -32.26
N GLY A 30 -46.28 -29.20 -30.97
CA GLY A 30 -45.89 -30.11 -29.86
C GLY A 30 -45.70 -29.42 -28.50
N GLU A 31 -46.01 -30.11 -27.39
CA GLU A 31 -45.91 -29.67 -25.97
C GLU A 31 -44.60 -30.12 -25.28
N PHE A 32 -44.10 -29.40 -24.24
CA PHE A 32 -42.73 -29.59 -23.69
C PHE A 32 -42.55 -29.33 -22.16
N VAL A 33 -41.53 -29.99 -21.54
CA VAL A 33 -41.09 -29.94 -20.12
C VAL A 33 -39.54 -29.88 -20.01
N THR A 34 -38.96 -29.23 -18.98
CA THR A 34 -37.50 -28.96 -18.83
C THR A 34 -36.86 -29.45 -17.51
N GLY A 35 -35.68 -30.10 -17.59
CA GLY A 35 -34.61 -30.08 -16.56
C GLY A 35 -34.77 -30.90 -15.26
N SER A 36 -33.80 -30.75 -14.35
CA SER A 36 -33.75 -31.38 -13.01
C SER A 36 -34.41 -30.56 -11.89
N ASP A 37 -34.53 -29.24 -12.08
CA ASP A 37 -35.51 -28.41 -11.37
C ASP A 37 -36.67 -28.14 -12.35
N THR A 38 -37.82 -28.70 -12.05
CA THR A 38 -39.00 -28.68 -12.92
C THR A 38 -39.78 -27.38 -12.73
N TYR A 39 -39.53 -26.38 -13.58
CA TYR A 39 -40.44 -25.23 -13.68
C TYR A 39 -41.47 -25.51 -14.76
N GLN A 40 -42.72 -25.77 -14.35
CA GLN A 40 -43.86 -25.93 -15.25
C GLN A 40 -44.23 -24.56 -15.83
N PRO A 41 -44.04 -24.29 -17.14
CA PRO A 41 -44.51 -23.04 -17.72
C PRO A 41 -46.04 -23.09 -17.74
N ASN A 42 -46.68 -22.11 -17.09
CA ASN A 42 -48.11 -21.88 -17.27
C ASN A 42 -48.37 -21.52 -18.75
N ASN A 43 -48.89 -22.47 -19.52
CA ASN A 43 -49.74 -22.29 -20.72
C ASN A 43 -49.41 -21.14 -21.69
N TYR A 44 -48.22 -21.13 -22.32
CA TYR A 44 -48.04 -20.34 -23.54
C TYR A 44 -47.23 -21.11 -24.60
N ILE A 45 -47.78 -21.15 -25.82
CA ILE A 45 -47.17 -21.64 -27.06
C ILE A 45 -46.13 -20.58 -27.49
N THR A 46 -44.89 -20.70 -27.04
CA THR A 46 -43.79 -19.85 -27.49
C THR A 46 -42.68 -20.71 -28.09
N ASP A 47 -42.05 -20.25 -29.16
CA ASP A 47 -40.92 -20.88 -29.87
C ASP A 47 -39.58 -20.79 -29.09
N TYR A 48 -39.65 -20.43 -27.80
CA TYR A 48 -38.50 -20.30 -26.91
C TYR A 48 -38.89 -20.41 -25.43
N ALA A 49 -37.89 -20.68 -24.59
CA ALA A 49 -37.93 -20.63 -23.13
C ALA A 49 -36.78 -19.74 -22.62
N VAL A 50 -36.98 -19.05 -21.49
CA VAL A 50 -35.96 -18.17 -20.88
C VAL A 50 -35.77 -18.49 -19.41
N ILE A 51 -34.52 -18.74 -19.00
CA ILE A 51 -34.11 -18.79 -17.60
C ILE A 51 -33.50 -17.43 -17.23
N LYS A 52 -33.99 -16.84 -16.14
CA LYS A 52 -33.46 -15.60 -15.57
C LYS A 52 -32.86 -15.90 -14.21
N PHE A 53 -31.64 -15.42 -13.97
CA PHE A 53 -30.96 -15.60 -12.70
C PHE A 53 -31.34 -14.45 -11.77
N SER A 54 -31.83 -14.78 -10.58
CA SER A 54 -32.20 -13.79 -9.56
C SER A 54 -30.99 -13.09 -8.96
N GLU A 55 -29.88 -13.80 -8.83
CA GLU A 55 -28.58 -13.30 -8.41
C GLU A 55 -27.50 -14.27 -8.93
N ILE A 56 -26.43 -13.75 -9.52
CA ILE A 56 -25.34 -14.60 -10.01
C ILE A 56 -24.45 -15.03 -8.86
N ALA A 57 -24.33 -16.35 -8.68
CA ALA A 57 -23.43 -17.01 -7.74
C ALA A 57 -22.24 -17.66 -8.45
N CYS A 58 -21.20 -18.03 -7.69
CA CYS A 58 -20.04 -18.73 -8.24
C CYS A 58 -20.40 -20.08 -8.87
N GLU A 59 -21.44 -20.75 -8.36
CA GLU A 59 -21.93 -22.05 -8.83
C GLU A 59 -22.64 -21.98 -10.20
N ASP A 60 -22.97 -20.77 -10.65
CA ASP A 60 -23.56 -20.55 -11.97
C ASP A 60 -22.51 -20.61 -13.09
N GLU A 61 -21.23 -20.60 -12.74
CA GLU A 61 -20.10 -20.72 -13.66
C GLU A 61 -19.92 -22.16 -14.14
N LYS A 62 -20.71 -22.53 -15.14
CA LYS A 62 -20.70 -23.88 -15.72
C LYS A 62 -21.23 -23.87 -17.14
N GLU A 63 -21.24 -25.06 -17.72
CA GLU A 63 -21.81 -25.37 -19.01
C GLU A 63 -23.33 -25.59 -18.89
N TYR A 64 -24.08 -24.94 -19.79
CA TYR A 64 -25.53 -25.11 -19.92
C TYR A 64 -25.85 -25.65 -21.30
N MET A 65 -26.83 -26.56 -21.36
CA MET A 65 -27.36 -27.12 -22.60
C MET A 65 -28.88 -27.16 -22.51
N CYS A 66 -29.55 -26.72 -23.57
CA CYS A 66 -31.00 -26.86 -23.66
C CYS A 66 -31.36 -28.19 -24.30
N GLN A 67 -32.35 -28.88 -23.72
CA GLN A 67 -32.86 -30.16 -24.22
C GLN A 67 -34.36 -30.05 -24.43
N VAL A 68 -34.83 -30.37 -25.63
CA VAL A 68 -36.24 -30.22 -26.03
C VAL A 68 -36.80 -31.59 -26.45
N PRO A 69 -37.66 -32.21 -25.62
CA PRO A 69 -38.23 -33.54 -25.90
C PRO A 69 -39.46 -33.48 -26.81
N TYR A 70 -39.44 -34.11 -27.98
CA TYR A 70 -40.56 -34.06 -28.95
C TYR A 70 -41.15 -35.42 -29.29
N ALA A 71 -42.45 -35.46 -29.55
CA ALA A 71 -43.15 -36.65 -30.03
C ALA A 71 -43.16 -36.70 -31.56
N GLY A 72 -42.44 -37.67 -32.13
CA GLY A 72 -42.48 -37.98 -33.55
C GLY A 72 -43.41 -39.17 -33.85
N SER A 73 -43.63 -39.44 -35.14
CA SER A 73 -44.39 -40.60 -35.62
C SER A 73 -43.77 -41.97 -35.21
N SER A 74 -42.52 -41.97 -34.74
CA SER A 74 -41.75 -43.15 -34.29
C SER A 74 -41.56 -43.24 -32.77
N GLY A 75 -42.18 -42.36 -31.98
CA GLY A 75 -42.04 -42.30 -30.52
C GLY A 75 -41.50 -40.96 -30.00
N SER A 76 -41.15 -40.90 -28.72
CA SER A 76 -40.56 -39.71 -28.09
C SER A 76 -39.06 -39.63 -28.40
N SER A 77 -38.57 -38.48 -28.85
CA SER A 77 -37.16 -38.18 -29.11
C SER A 77 -36.76 -36.89 -28.40
N THR A 78 -35.47 -36.53 -28.38
CA THR A 78 -34.97 -35.30 -27.76
C THR A 78 -33.92 -34.66 -28.65
N GLU A 79 -34.04 -33.34 -28.82
CA GLU A 79 -33.06 -32.53 -29.54
C GLU A 79 -32.31 -31.63 -28.54
N ASN A 80 -30.98 -31.58 -28.65
CA ASN A 80 -30.13 -30.77 -27.77
C ASN A 80 -29.59 -29.54 -28.50
N SER A 81 -29.40 -28.43 -27.79
CA SER A 81 -28.65 -27.28 -28.29
C SER A 81 -27.13 -27.51 -28.23
N SER A 82 -26.36 -26.58 -28.80
CA SER A 82 -24.96 -26.39 -28.40
C SER A 82 -24.85 -25.99 -26.92
N VAL A 83 -23.66 -26.21 -26.35
CA VAL A 83 -23.34 -25.82 -24.97
C VAL A 83 -23.00 -24.33 -24.91
N ALA A 84 -23.52 -23.64 -23.91
CA ALA A 84 -23.12 -22.28 -23.53
C ALA A 84 -22.38 -22.31 -22.19
N TYR A 85 -21.14 -21.83 -22.16
CA TYR A 85 -20.38 -21.66 -20.92
C TYR A 85 -20.60 -20.26 -20.33
N ILE A 86 -20.95 -20.20 -19.06
CA ILE A 86 -21.09 -18.93 -18.33
C ILE A 86 -19.79 -18.66 -17.57
N ASN A 87 -19.19 -17.49 -17.79
CA ASN A 87 -18.02 -17.04 -17.04
C ASN A 87 -18.44 -16.02 -15.97
N VAL A 88 -18.15 -16.32 -14.70
CA VAL A 88 -18.41 -15.41 -13.57
C VAL A 88 -17.15 -14.61 -13.27
N ARG A 89 -17.27 -13.28 -13.36
CA ARG A 89 -16.25 -12.30 -12.96
C ARG A 89 -16.53 -11.76 -11.58
N VAL A 90 -15.44 -11.48 -10.87
CA VAL A 90 -15.48 -10.92 -9.52
C VAL A 90 -14.72 -9.60 -9.56
N ASN A 91 -15.37 -8.53 -9.13
CA ASN A 91 -14.70 -7.24 -9.01
C ASN A 91 -13.72 -7.26 -7.84
N PRO A 92 -12.56 -6.60 -7.96
CA PRO A 92 -11.65 -6.42 -6.83
C PRO A 92 -12.25 -5.48 -5.79
N GLU A 93 -11.73 -5.57 -4.58
CA GLU A 93 -12.04 -4.64 -3.49
C GLU A 93 -10.81 -3.82 -3.11
N LYS A 94 -10.96 -2.88 -2.16
CA LYS A 94 -9.79 -2.22 -1.56
C LYS A 94 -8.98 -3.28 -0.81
N PRO A 95 -7.64 -3.12 -0.69
CA PRO A 95 -6.85 -3.99 0.17
C PRO A 95 -7.46 -4.12 1.58
N ASP A 96 -7.32 -5.30 2.17
CA ASP A 96 -7.98 -5.68 3.44
C ASP A 96 -7.59 -4.72 4.57
N SER A 97 -6.31 -4.34 4.59
CA SER A 97 -5.72 -3.45 5.59
C SER A 97 -4.77 -2.44 4.94
N VAL A 98 -4.31 -1.49 5.76
CA VAL A 98 -3.13 -0.69 5.40
C VAL A 98 -1.91 -1.62 5.26
N PRO A 99 -0.91 -1.27 4.42
CA PRO A 99 0.30 -2.06 4.30
C PRO A 99 0.97 -2.25 5.66
N SER A 100 1.26 -3.49 6.01
CA SER A 100 2.01 -3.83 7.23
C SER A 100 3.50 -3.78 6.93
N SER A 101 4.29 -3.14 7.80
CA SER A 101 5.75 -3.13 7.70
C SER A 101 6.36 -4.18 8.64
N GLU A 102 7.38 -4.88 8.16
CA GLU A 102 8.26 -5.72 8.97
C GLU A 102 9.70 -5.22 8.81
N PRO A 103 10.39 -4.80 9.90
CA PRO A 103 9.91 -4.75 11.28
C PRO A 103 8.74 -3.77 11.53
N SER A 104 7.91 -4.09 12.51
CA SER A 104 6.77 -3.26 12.91
C SER A 104 7.19 -2.19 13.92
N GLY A 105 7.25 -0.93 13.46
CA GLY A 105 7.74 0.19 14.27
C GLY A 105 9.26 0.20 14.43
N GLY A 106 9.81 1.30 14.95
CA GLY A 106 11.25 1.38 15.17
C GLY A 106 12.09 1.35 13.89
N ILE A 107 11.54 1.77 12.75
CA ILE A 107 12.23 1.76 11.44
C ILE A 107 13.47 2.64 11.52
N GLU A 108 14.62 2.08 11.20
CA GLU A 108 15.90 2.79 11.22
C GLU A 108 16.46 2.93 9.81
N GLU A 109 17.20 4.01 9.59
CA GLU A 109 18.00 4.20 8.39
C GLU A 109 19.00 3.05 8.21
N GLY A 110 19.17 2.64 6.96
CA GLY A 110 20.07 1.57 6.55
C GLY A 110 19.45 0.17 6.65
N ASN A 111 18.28 0.02 7.27
CA ASN A 111 17.58 -1.26 7.31
C ASN A 111 16.70 -1.47 6.07
N ASP A 112 16.50 -2.74 5.71
CA ASP A 112 15.52 -3.13 4.71
C ASP A 112 14.19 -3.35 5.42
N VAL A 113 13.12 -2.74 4.90
CA VAL A 113 11.76 -2.89 5.43
C VAL A 113 10.87 -3.52 4.37
N ILE A 114 10.14 -4.56 4.76
CA ILE A 114 9.20 -5.25 3.90
C ILE A 114 7.80 -4.73 4.19
N PHE A 115 7.14 -4.19 3.17
CA PHE A 115 5.74 -3.82 3.22
C PHE A 115 4.90 -4.91 2.57
N THR A 116 3.91 -5.44 3.28
CA THR A 116 3.02 -6.48 2.78
C THR A 116 1.59 -5.97 2.67
N CYS A 117 0.89 -6.39 1.62
CA CYS A 117 -0.48 -6.01 1.33
C CYS A 117 -1.26 -7.23 0.83
N THR A 118 -2.47 -7.42 1.36
CA THR A 118 -3.37 -8.53 0.98
C THR A 118 -4.73 -7.99 0.57
N GLY A 119 -5.44 -8.72 -0.29
CA GLY A 119 -6.79 -8.33 -0.68
C GLY A 119 -7.43 -9.22 -1.73
N ASN A 120 -8.72 -8.98 -1.94
CA ASN A 120 -9.48 -9.49 -3.07
C ASN A 120 -8.99 -8.80 -4.36
N VAL A 121 -8.29 -9.56 -5.22
CA VAL A 121 -7.75 -9.07 -6.50
C VAL A 121 -8.72 -9.28 -7.66
N GLY A 122 -9.93 -9.78 -7.39
CA GLY A 122 -10.96 -10.05 -8.38
C GLY A 122 -10.66 -11.28 -9.24
N LYS A 123 -11.60 -11.59 -10.13
CA LYS A 123 -11.51 -12.65 -11.15
C LYS A 123 -11.87 -12.04 -12.50
N PRO A 124 -11.00 -12.09 -13.53
CA PRO A 124 -9.65 -12.69 -13.53
C PRO A 124 -8.66 -11.94 -12.64
N GLN A 125 -7.54 -12.57 -12.27
CA GLN A 125 -6.60 -12.03 -11.29
C GLN A 125 -6.08 -10.62 -11.65
N GLY A 126 -6.36 -9.64 -10.78
CA GLY A 126 -5.70 -8.34 -10.78
C GLY A 126 -4.31 -8.38 -10.14
N LYS A 127 -3.60 -7.25 -10.17
CA LYS A 127 -2.25 -7.13 -9.59
C LYS A 127 -2.16 -6.00 -8.57
N PHE A 128 -1.28 -6.15 -7.60
CA PHE A 128 -0.89 -5.04 -6.74
C PHE A 128 0.12 -4.13 -7.45
N ARG A 129 0.00 -2.83 -7.19
CA ARG A 129 0.92 -1.78 -7.62
C ARG A 129 1.27 -0.96 -6.38
N TRP A 130 2.56 -0.74 -6.18
CA TRP A 130 3.03 0.04 -5.06
C TRP A 130 3.47 1.43 -5.49
N VAL A 131 3.27 2.38 -4.60
CA VAL A 131 3.69 3.76 -4.78
C VAL A 131 4.24 4.29 -3.47
N ARG A 132 5.45 4.83 -3.51
CA ARG A 132 6.09 5.58 -2.43
C ARG A 132 5.96 7.06 -2.74
N TYR A 133 5.47 7.87 -1.79
CA TYR A 133 5.36 9.31 -2.03
C TYR A 133 5.39 10.16 -0.75
N ARG A 134 5.68 11.45 -0.91
CA ARG A 134 5.68 12.45 0.17
C ARG A 134 4.61 13.51 -0.07
N ARG A 135 4.01 14.01 1.02
CA ARG A 135 3.12 15.18 1.01
C ARG A 135 3.79 16.41 1.58
N ASN A 136 3.41 17.59 1.10
CA ASN A 136 3.73 18.85 1.77
C ASN A 136 2.74 19.17 2.90
N SER A 137 2.93 20.31 3.56
CA SER A 137 2.05 20.80 4.64
C SER A 137 0.59 20.99 4.21
N ASN A 138 0.33 21.23 2.91
CA ASN A 138 -1.02 21.39 2.35
C ASN A 138 -1.64 20.05 1.89
N GLY A 139 -0.97 18.92 2.12
CA GLY A 139 -1.45 17.59 1.74
C GLY A 139 -1.25 17.22 0.27
N VAL A 140 -0.54 18.05 -0.51
CA VAL A 140 -0.26 17.80 -1.93
C VAL A 140 0.92 16.84 -2.07
N ILE A 141 0.82 15.88 -2.99
CA ILE A 141 1.91 14.96 -3.32
C ILE A 141 3.01 15.74 -4.06
N ILE A 142 4.22 15.76 -3.50
CA ILE A 142 5.37 16.52 -4.05
C ILE A 142 6.44 15.64 -4.69
N GLN A 143 6.45 14.35 -4.36
CA GLN A 143 7.39 13.38 -4.91
C GLN A 143 6.71 12.02 -4.87
N GLU A 144 6.72 11.31 -6.00
CA GLU A 144 6.08 10.00 -6.16
C GLU A 144 7.01 9.04 -6.92
N THR A 145 7.08 7.79 -6.47
CA THR A 145 7.91 6.75 -7.09
C THR A 145 7.11 5.45 -7.15
N PRO A 146 6.80 4.94 -8.36
CA PRO A 146 6.11 3.66 -8.52
C PRO A 146 7.07 2.48 -8.36
N TYR A 147 6.55 1.35 -7.87
CA TYR A 147 7.28 0.09 -7.79
C TYR A 147 6.42 -1.05 -8.34
N GLU A 148 7.06 -1.90 -9.15
CA GLU A 148 6.49 -3.15 -9.61
C GLU A 148 6.82 -4.26 -8.60
N SER A 149 5.87 -5.17 -8.40
CA SER A 149 5.99 -6.28 -7.47
C SER A 149 5.13 -7.44 -7.96
N GLU A 150 5.53 -8.65 -7.62
CA GLU A 150 4.72 -9.82 -7.93
C GLU A 150 3.49 -9.90 -7.02
N THR A 151 2.41 -10.47 -7.57
CA THR A 151 1.19 -10.79 -6.83
C THR A 151 1.13 -12.30 -6.69
N THR A 152 1.24 -12.78 -5.46
CA THR A 152 1.10 -14.20 -5.13
C THR A 152 -0.36 -14.46 -4.77
N THR A 153 -1.03 -15.32 -5.53
CA THR A 153 -2.33 -15.87 -5.13
C THR A 153 -2.10 -17.26 -4.58
N PRO A 154 -2.48 -17.54 -3.32
CA PRO A 154 -2.41 -18.90 -2.79
C PRO A 154 -3.18 -19.86 -3.71
N PHE A 155 -2.74 -21.11 -3.79
CA PHE A 155 -3.44 -22.13 -4.57
C PHE A 155 -4.88 -22.24 -4.08
N GLN A 156 -5.82 -21.91 -4.96
CA GLN A 156 -7.23 -21.91 -4.63
C GLN A 156 -7.74 -23.34 -4.71
N ILE A 157 -8.12 -23.92 -3.56
CA ILE A 157 -8.89 -25.16 -3.55
C ILE A 157 -10.22 -24.84 -4.26
N PRO A 158 -10.63 -25.60 -5.28
CA PRO A 158 -11.84 -25.29 -6.06
C PRO A 158 -13.08 -25.60 -5.22
N TRP A 159 -13.45 -24.67 -4.34
CA TRP A 159 -14.72 -24.70 -3.65
C TRP A 159 -15.77 -24.12 -4.61
N PRO A 160 -16.85 -24.85 -4.91
CA PRO A 160 -17.86 -24.42 -5.90
C PRO A 160 -18.51 -23.07 -5.55
N TRP A 161 -18.54 -22.72 -4.26
CA TRP A 161 -19.08 -21.47 -3.73
C TRP A 161 -18.08 -20.29 -3.70
N ILE A 162 -16.78 -20.49 -4.00
CA ILE A 162 -15.74 -19.44 -3.85
C ILE A 162 -14.94 -19.24 -5.14
N CYS A 163 -15.37 -18.25 -5.92
CA CYS A 163 -14.72 -17.81 -7.16
C CYS A 163 -13.91 -16.50 -7.00
N THR A 164 -13.82 -15.97 -5.78
CA THR A 164 -13.03 -14.76 -5.46
C THR A 164 -11.56 -15.10 -5.31
N LEU A 165 -10.68 -14.46 -6.09
CA LEU A 165 -9.22 -14.65 -5.95
C LEU A 165 -8.66 -13.67 -4.91
N ARG A 166 -7.91 -14.20 -3.95
CA ARG A 166 -7.18 -13.40 -2.97
C ARG A 166 -5.70 -13.42 -3.29
N GLY A 167 -5.08 -12.25 -3.27
CA GLY A 167 -3.66 -12.09 -3.52
C GLY A 167 -2.93 -11.43 -2.35
N THR A 168 -1.62 -11.66 -2.32
CA THR A 168 -0.65 -11.01 -1.45
C THR A 168 0.47 -10.44 -2.31
N SER A 169 0.96 -9.26 -1.94
CA SER A 169 2.16 -8.68 -2.54
C SER A 169 3.03 -8.08 -1.45
N SER A 170 4.35 -8.14 -1.68
CA SER A 170 5.35 -7.60 -0.78
C SER A 170 6.32 -6.70 -1.54
N LEU A 171 6.64 -5.54 -0.95
CA LEU A 171 7.61 -4.58 -1.45
C LEU A 171 8.72 -4.41 -0.41
N THR A 172 9.97 -4.62 -0.81
CA THR A 172 11.13 -4.36 0.04
C THR A 172 11.73 -3.00 -0.31
N LEU A 173 11.88 -2.13 0.69
CA LEU A 173 12.52 -0.82 0.55
C LEU A 173 13.77 -0.74 1.43
N LYS A 174 14.87 -0.23 0.86
CA LYS A 174 16.03 0.23 1.62
C LYS A 174 15.69 1.59 2.22
N ILE A 175 15.64 1.69 3.55
CA ILE A 175 15.23 2.93 4.20
C ILE A 175 16.42 3.87 4.36
N GLU A 176 16.23 5.12 3.94
CA GLU A 176 17.18 6.22 4.13
C GLU A 176 16.60 7.30 5.07
N GLN A 177 17.43 8.20 5.59
CA GLN A 177 16.94 9.37 6.34
C GLN A 177 15.86 10.15 5.58
N LEU A 178 16.05 10.30 4.27
CA LEU A 178 15.13 11.02 3.40
C LEU A 178 13.78 10.33 3.25
N ASP A 179 13.61 9.11 3.73
CA ASP A 179 12.32 8.42 3.82
C ASP A 179 11.47 8.85 5.01
N ASN A 180 11.99 9.69 5.92
CA ASN A 180 11.19 10.18 7.02
C ASN A 180 9.95 10.94 6.50
N ASN A 181 8.77 10.63 7.07
CA ASN A 181 7.46 11.12 6.66
C ASN A 181 6.99 10.70 5.25
N VAL A 182 7.59 9.66 4.65
CA VAL A 182 7.09 9.07 3.40
C VAL A 182 5.85 8.19 3.66
N ILE A 183 4.97 8.10 2.67
CA ILE A 183 3.78 7.24 2.69
C ILE A 183 3.95 6.16 1.64
N VAL A 184 3.68 4.91 2.03
CA VAL A 184 3.66 3.77 1.12
C VAL A 184 2.20 3.39 0.84
N ARG A 185 1.81 3.42 -0.44
CA ARG A 185 0.48 3.06 -0.92
C ARG A 185 0.55 1.74 -1.67
N CYS A 186 -0.34 0.83 -1.31
CA CYS A 186 -0.66 -0.37 -2.04
C CYS A 186 -1.98 -0.18 -2.78
N GLN A 187 -1.98 -0.35 -4.09
CA GLN A 187 -3.13 -0.19 -4.96
C GLN A 187 -3.39 -1.48 -5.74
N ILE A 188 -4.65 -1.87 -5.88
CA ILE A 188 -5.04 -2.96 -6.79
C ILE A 188 -5.32 -2.36 -8.17
N VAL A 189 -4.65 -2.91 -9.18
CA VAL A 189 -4.82 -2.59 -10.59
C VAL A 189 -5.51 -3.78 -11.25
N TYR A 190 -6.69 -3.52 -11.81
CA TYR A 190 -7.55 -4.55 -12.38
C TYR A 190 -8.18 -4.03 -13.68
N GLN A 191 -7.76 -4.62 -14.81
CA GLN A 191 -8.25 -4.34 -16.17
C GLN A 191 -8.61 -2.85 -16.42
N ASN A 192 -9.75 -2.58 -17.06
CA ASN A 192 -10.24 -1.25 -17.42
C ASN A 192 -10.83 -0.46 -16.24
N VAL A 193 -10.61 -0.91 -15.00
CA VAL A 193 -11.06 -0.19 -13.81
C VAL A 193 -9.95 0.75 -13.34
N THR A 194 -9.88 1.94 -13.92
CA THR A 194 -9.21 3.11 -13.34
C THR A 194 -10.06 3.73 -12.23
N LYS A 195 -10.56 2.92 -11.28
CA LYS A 195 -11.05 3.49 -10.03
C LYS A 195 -9.84 3.78 -9.17
N GLY A 196 -9.38 5.03 -9.19
CA GLY A 196 -8.31 5.58 -8.34
C GLY A 196 -8.62 5.56 -6.83
N SER A 197 -9.40 4.58 -6.36
CA SER A 197 -9.87 4.41 -4.99
C SER A 197 -9.62 3.00 -4.43
N LEU A 198 -9.14 2.04 -5.24
CA LEU A 198 -8.80 0.68 -4.80
C LEU A 198 -7.41 0.61 -4.16
N TYR A 199 -7.17 1.45 -3.16
CA TYR A 199 -5.88 1.51 -2.46
C TYR A 199 -6.05 1.62 -0.95
N LYS A 200 -5.01 1.20 -0.26
CA LYS A 200 -4.75 1.52 1.15
C LYS A 200 -3.30 1.99 1.26
N GLN A 201 -3.00 2.74 2.31
CA GLN A 201 -1.69 3.34 2.48
C GLN A 201 -1.33 3.44 3.95
N THR A 202 -0.04 3.47 4.24
CA THR A 202 0.48 3.65 5.59
C THR A 202 0.19 5.07 6.10
N TYR A 203 0.31 5.25 7.41
CA TYR A 203 0.61 6.58 7.95
C TYR A 203 2.03 7.01 7.52
N PRO A 204 2.37 8.31 7.60
CA PRO A 204 3.74 8.75 7.38
C PRO A 204 4.70 7.94 8.24
N ILE A 205 5.66 7.27 7.61
CA ILE A 205 6.62 6.43 8.32
C ILE A 205 7.59 7.32 9.09
N ASN A 206 7.86 6.96 10.35
CA ASN A 206 8.87 7.62 11.17
C ASN A 206 10.19 6.85 11.04
N VAL A 207 11.20 7.47 10.45
CA VAL A 207 12.52 6.85 10.26
C VAL A 207 13.49 7.40 11.29
N TYR A 208 13.99 6.55 12.16
CA TYR A 208 15.01 6.90 13.14
C TYR A 208 16.41 6.90 12.51
N TYR A 209 17.21 7.90 12.85
CA TYR A 209 18.57 8.04 12.37
C TYR A 209 19.44 8.81 13.36
N SER A 210 20.72 8.46 13.38
CA SER A 210 21.71 9.03 14.29
C SER A 210 22.00 10.50 14.03
N VAL A 211 22.54 11.16 15.06
CA VAL A 211 23.00 12.55 14.99
C VAL A 211 23.97 12.76 13.82
N ARG A 212 23.73 13.81 13.03
CA ARG A 212 24.58 14.25 11.91
C ARG A 212 24.61 15.76 11.81
N ASN A 213 25.48 16.26 10.94
CA ASN A 213 25.58 17.70 10.62
C ASN A 213 25.73 18.58 11.86
N VAL A 214 26.56 18.16 12.83
CA VAL A 214 26.85 18.97 14.01
C VAL A 214 27.63 20.20 13.56
N GLN A 215 27.10 21.39 13.84
CA GLN A 215 27.69 22.67 13.51
C GLN A 215 27.84 23.50 14.77
N VAL A 216 29.01 24.11 14.93
CA VAL A 216 29.30 25.05 16.01
C VAL A 216 29.54 26.43 15.41
N SER A 217 28.85 27.42 15.95
CA SER A 217 28.89 28.82 15.50
C SER A 217 29.02 29.75 16.69
N LYS A 218 29.39 31.00 16.43
CA LYS A 218 29.54 32.07 17.43
C LYS A 218 28.75 33.30 17.00
N SER A 219 28.27 34.08 17.97
CA SER A 219 27.45 35.28 17.71
C SER A 219 28.19 36.39 16.96
N SER A 220 29.53 36.41 17.04
CA SER A 220 30.38 37.37 16.32
C SER A 220 31.21 36.67 15.25
N THR A 221 31.35 37.30 14.08
CA THR A 221 32.22 36.82 13.01
C THR A 221 33.71 37.05 13.29
N ASN A 222 34.04 37.76 14.36
CA ASN A 222 35.43 38.07 14.70
C ASN A 222 36.24 36.81 14.95
N THR A 223 37.41 36.71 14.33
CA THR A 223 38.38 35.64 14.58
C THR A 223 39.13 35.82 15.91
N PHE A 224 39.13 37.05 16.44
CA PHE A 224 39.82 37.46 17.65
C PHE A 224 38.90 38.29 18.56
N PHE A 225 39.00 38.09 19.87
CA PHE A 225 38.22 38.80 20.87
C PHE A 225 39.14 39.53 21.84
N ALA A 226 38.91 40.83 22.03
CA ALA A 226 39.64 41.63 23.01
C ALA A 226 39.27 41.19 24.44
N ILE A 227 40.20 41.35 25.39
CA ILE A 227 39.90 41.18 26.81
C ILE A 227 38.78 42.14 27.22
N GLY A 228 37.79 41.62 27.96
CA GLY A 228 36.63 42.40 28.37
C GLY A 228 35.65 42.70 27.23
N ALA A 229 35.82 42.10 26.05
CA ALA A 229 34.74 42.06 25.07
C ALA A 229 33.48 41.47 25.72
N GLY A 230 32.32 41.92 25.26
CA GLY A 230 31.04 41.39 25.73
C GLY A 230 30.94 39.86 25.59
N PRO A 231 29.90 39.25 26.17
CA PRO A 231 29.81 37.80 26.25
C PRO A 231 29.85 37.15 24.87
N ILE A 232 30.70 36.15 24.70
CA ILE A 232 30.78 35.37 23.45
C ILE A 232 29.75 34.26 23.56
N THR A 233 28.76 34.28 22.67
CA THR A 233 27.73 33.24 22.62
C THR A 233 28.09 32.22 21.56
N LEU A 234 28.29 30.97 21.96
CA LEU A 234 28.46 29.83 21.09
C LEU A 234 27.12 29.10 20.93
N LYS A 235 26.83 28.68 19.70
CA LYS A 235 25.62 27.93 19.37
C LYS A 235 25.99 26.66 18.65
N CYS A 236 25.44 25.55 19.11
CA CYS A 236 25.56 24.24 18.52
C CYS A 236 24.21 23.81 17.93
N THR A 237 24.23 23.29 16.70
CA THR A 237 23.07 22.75 16.02
C THR A 237 23.41 21.40 15.42
N SER A 238 22.41 20.53 15.30
CA SER A 238 22.58 19.21 14.72
C SER A 238 21.26 18.71 14.16
N ASP A 239 21.34 17.70 13.31
CA ASP A 239 20.19 16.97 12.76
C ASP A 239 20.18 15.55 13.33
N GLY A 240 18.99 14.99 13.54
CA GLY A 240 18.77 13.68 14.14
C GLY A 240 17.28 13.40 14.28
N ASN A 241 16.88 12.13 14.19
CA ASN A 241 15.53 11.70 14.54
C ASN A 241 15.62 10.49 15.50
N PRO A 242 15.25 10.64 16.78
CA PRO A 242 14.54 11.76 17.38
C PRO A 242 15.36 13.05 17.38
N ALA A 243 14.64 14.18 17.44
CA ALA A 243 15.25 15.51 17.44
C ALA A 243 16.28 15.62 18.57
N VAL A 244 17.45 16.17 18.26
CA VAL A 244 18.55 16.31 19.21
C VAL A 244 18.23 17.43 20.20
N THR A 245 18.08 17.08 21.47
CA THR A 245 17.91 18.04 22.58
C THR A 245 19.08 18.03 23.56
N ASP A 246 19.87 16.95 23.55
CA ASP A 246 20.96 16.74 24.49
C ASP A 246 22.27 17.24 23.87
N TYR A 247 22.77 18.33 24.42
CA TYR A 247 24.04 18.94 24.04
C TYR A 247 24.92 19.08 25.26
N THR A 248 26.20 18.71 25.14
CA THR A 248 27.20 18.89 26.19
C THR A 248 28.42 19.60 25.62
N TRP A 249 28.89 20.62 26.33
CA TRP A 249 30.06 21.41 25.96
C TRP A 249 31.28 20.99 26.76
N TYR A 250 32.42 20.98 26.09
CA TYR A 250 33.73 20.70 26.65
C TYR A 250 34.74 21.73 26.17
N LYS A 251 35.78 21.95 26.96
CA LYS A 251 37.02 22.57 26.48
C LYS A 251 37.99 21.46 26.11
N GLU A 252 38.76 21.63 25.04
CA GLU A 252 39.82 20.67 24.67
C GLU A 252 40.82 20.50 25.83
N SER A 253 41.17 21.59 26.53
CA SER A 253 41.99 21.54 27.74
C SER A 253 41.37 20.78 28.92
N LYS A 254 40.05 20.53 28.91
CA LYS A 254 39.29 19.86 29.97
C LYS A 254 38.33 18.81 29.41
N TYR A 255 38.76 18.05 28.39
CA TYR A 255 37.90 17.18 27.57
C TYR A 255 36.94 16.28 28.34
N TYR A 256 37.29 15.85 29.56
CA TYR A 256 36.48 14.95 30.38
C TYR A 256 35.53 15.65 31.36
N VAL A 257 35.57 16.98 31.45
CA VAL A 257 34.74 17.77 32.38
C VAL A 257 33.78 18.63 31.58
N PRO A 258 32.47 18.33 31.62
CA PRO A 258 31.45 19.18 31.01
C PRO A 258 31.55 20.61 31.55
N ILE A 259 31.63 21.58 30.65
CA ILE A 259 31.61 23.02 31.00
C ILE A 259 30.21 23.62 30.88
N GLY A 260 29.28 22.93 30.21
CA GLY A 260 27.90 23.38 30.05
C GLY A 260 27.03 22.37 29.33
N THR A 261 25.72 22.57 29.40
CA THR A 261 24.71 21.78 28.70
C THR A 261 23.77 22.68 27.92
N GLY A 262 23.09 22.11 26.92
CA GLY A 262 22.17 22.83 26.03
C GLY A 262 22.86 23.36 24.76
N SER A 263 22.04 23.76 23.79
CA SER A 263 22.50 24.16 22.45
C SER A 263 23.26 25.50 22.42
N ILE A 264 23.24 26.26 23.52
CA ILE A 264 23.90 27.56 23.65
C ILE A 264 24.85 27.51 24.83
N TYR A 265 26.08 27.95 24.62
CA TYR A 265 27.09 28.14 25.67
C TYR A 265 27.60 29.58 25.63
N VAL A 266 27.70 30.24 26.78
CA VAL A 266 28.08 31.65 26.87
C VAL A 266 29.36 31.81 27.67
N ILE A 267 30.39 32.39 27.06
CA ILE A 267 31.61 32.82 27.73
C ILE A 267 31.33 34.22 28.28
N ASN A 268 31.00 34.30 29.58
CA ASN A 268 30.60 35.56 30.21
C ASN A 268 31.76 36.50 30.49
N ASN A 269 32.90 35.97 30.97
CA ASN A 269 34.07 36.76 31.30
C ASN A 269 35.17 36.50 30.26
N VAL A 270 35.33 37.42 29.31
CA VAL A 270 36.28 37.28 28.21
C VAL A 270 37.67 37.68 28.69
N VAL A 271 38.47 36.69 29.04
CA VAL A 271 39.86 36.81 29.52
C VAL A 271 40.76 35.84 28.76
N VAL A 272 42.07 36.08 28.75
CA VAL A 272 43.04 35.32 27.91
C VAL A 272 42.99 33.81 28.15
N ASN A 273 42.71 33.36 29.38
CA ASN A 273 42.62 31.94 29.74
C ASN A 273 41.34 31.24 29.20
N GLU A 274 40.41 31.98 28.60
CA GLU A 274 39.26 31.43 27.90
C GLU A 274 39.58 31.11 26.42
N THR A 275 40.80 31.41 25.96
CA THR A 275 41.32 30.95 24.66
C THR A 275 41.42 29.43 24.66
N ASP A 276 40.58 28.77 23.87
CA ASP A 276 40.52 27.31 23.81
C ASP A 276 39.73 26.84 22.58
N THR A 277 39.79 25.54 22.32
CA THR A 277 38.87 24.84 21.42
C THR A 277 37.66 24.36 22.22
N TYR A 278 36.49 24.87 21.87
CA TYR A 278 35.22 24.50 22.47
C TYR A 278 34.57 23.41 21.65
N ILE A 279 34.29 22.27 22.27
CA ILE A 279 33.73 21.07 21.64
C ILE A 279 32.28 20.94 22.07
N CYS A 280 31.37 20.86 21.11
CA CYS A 280 29.97 20.50 21.36
C CYS A 280 29.74 19.05 20.98
N VAL A 281 29.24 18.25 21.91
CA VAL A 281 28.75 16.90 21.68
C VAL A 281 27.23 16.94 21.63
N ALA A 282 26.66 16.56 20.49
CA ALA A 282 25.23 16.43 20.26
C ALA A 282 24.83 14.96 20.35
N GLN A 283 23.70 14.67 21.02
CA GLN A 283 23.24 13.33 21.33
C GLN A 283 21.76 13.14 21.00
N ASN A 284 21.42 12.01 20.37
CA ASN A 284 20.07 11.48 20.36
C ASN A 284 20.06 10.00 20.75
N SER A 285 18.89 9.46 21.07
CA SER A 285 18.74 8.06 21.46
C SER A 285 17.43 7.49 20.91
N PHE A 286 17.50 6.27 20.38
CA PHE A 286 16.34 5.53 19.88
C PHE A 286 16.63 4.03 19.93
N ASN A 287 15.57 3.23 20.05
CA ASN A 287 15.64 1.77 20.11
C ASN A 287 16.66 1.25 21.15
N GLY A 288 16.74 1.92 22.31
CA GLY A 288 17.63 1.56 23.41
C GLY A 288 19.11 1.88 23.19
N ARG A 289 19.46 2.59 22.11
CA ARG A 289 20.84 2.98 21.78
C ARG A 289 21.02 4.49 21.78
N THR A 290 22.22 4.92 22.12
CA THR A 290 22.61 6.33 22.15
C THR A 290 23.62 6.61 21.05
N PHE A 291 23.40 7.70 20.31
CA PHE A 291 24.23 8.11 19.19
C PHE A 291 24.71 9.53 19.42
N ASN A 292 26.03 9.70 19.30
CA ASN A 292 26.71 10.95 19.57
C ASN A 292 27.54 11.37 18.37
N MET A 293 27.54 12.67 18.09
CA MET A 293 28.47 13.28 17.15
C MET A 293 28.93 14.62 17.72
N ASN A 294 30.14 15.03 17.39
CA ASN A 294 30.70 16.28 17.90
C ASN A 294 31.25 17.15 16.78
N ASN A 295 31.39 18.43 17.09
CA ASN A 295 32.14 19.37 16.30
C ASN A 295 32.69 20.45 17.26
N SER A 296 33.64 21.25 16.79
CA SER A 296 34.37 22.18 17.63
C SER A 296 34.60 23.53 16.98
N ILE A 297 34.81 24.55 17.80
CA ILE A 297 35.22 25.89 17.36
C ILE A 297 36.37 26.41 18.22
N HIS A 298 37.38 26.98 17.59
CA HIS A 298 38.46 27.65 18.30
C HIS A 298 38.12 29.11 18.59
N ILE A 299 38.37 29.55 19.81
CA ILE A 299 38.16 30.93 20.26
C ILE A 299 39.51 31.51 20.69
N GLN A 300 39.94 32.59 20.04
CA GLN A 300 41.17 33.31 20.36
C GLN A 300 40.84 34.61 21.09
N ILE A 301 41.41 34.79 22.29
CA ILE A 301 41.28 36.01 23.10
C ILE A 301 42.68 36.58 23.37
N GLY A 302 42.82 37.88 23.22
CA GLY A 302 44.08 38.58 23.50
C GLY A 302 43.90 40.09 23.60
N GLU A 303 45.02 40.79 23.82
CA GLU A 303 45.11 42.26 23.77
C GLU A 303 45.21 42.78 22.33
#